data_AF-A0AA88DLG6-F1
#
_entry.id   AF-A0AA88DLG6-F1
#
_cell.length_a   1.000
_cell.length_b   1.000
_cell.length_c   1.000
_cell.angle_alpha   90.00
_cell.angle_beta   90.00
_cell.angle_gamma   90.00
#
_symmetry.space_group_name_H-M   'P 1'
#
loop_
_entity.id
_entity.type
_entity.pdbx_description
1 polymer ?
#
loop_
_entity_poly.entity_id
_entity_poly.type
_entity_poly.pdbx_seq_one_letter_code
_entity_poly.pdbx_strand_id
1 'polypeptide(L)'
;MIRIAMNGNVTGNDEERRLDNEFLSKFRKSMVSNFRVTYIEEVVMDGSGTVAVICLMENNYQLVLVGRSHVRRSQLLSGLKDWSERSELGAIGDIFASADTKGDATILVVQQHNNLENEGSESRKQSLEDPDFIKDDEEEMPIQGSSA
;
A
#
# COMPACT_ATOMS: atom_id res chain seq x y z
N MET A 1 -18.19 -0.13 -12.50
CA MET A 1 -17.09 0.60 -11.82
C MET A 1 -17.60 1.01 -10.46
N ILE A 2 -16.80 0.79 -9.42
CA ILE A 2 -17.17 1.10 -8.04
C ILE A 2 -16.05 1.95 -7.47
N ARG A 3 -16.40 3.10 -6.89
CA ARG A 3 -15.47 3.98 -6.20
C ARG A 3 -15.79 3.93 -4.71
N ILE A 4 -14.78 3.70 -3.89
CA ILE A 4 -14.88 3.85 -2.44
C ILE A 4 -14.29 5.22 -2.07
N ALA A 5 -15.09 6.05 -1.41
CA ALA A 5 -14.71 7.39 -0.97
C ALA A 5 -14.78 7.44 0.55
N MET A 6 -13.88 8.19 1.19
CA MET A 6 -13.88 8.33 2.64
C MET A 6 -14.77 9.50 3.06
N ASN A 7 -15.50 9.35 4.17
CA ASN A 7 -16.31 10.42 4.74
C ASN A 7 -15.45 11.40 5.54
N GLY A 8 -15.52 12.69 5.23
CA GLY A 8 -14.83 13.76 5.97
C GLY A 8 -13.65 14.40 5.24
N ASN A 9 -13.06 15.42 5.86
CA ASN A 9 -11.94 16.18 5.30
C ASN A 9 -10.63 15.38 5.46
N VAL A 10 -10.43 14.39 4.61
CA VAL A 10 -9.22 13.59 4.54
C VAL A 10 -8.05 14.52 4.17
N THR A 11 -6.96 14.45 4.93
CA THR A 11 -5.66 15.08 4.61
C THR A 11 -4.95 14.34 3.46
N GLY A 12 -5.71 14.05 2.40
CA GLY A 12 -5.25 13.35 1.21
C GLY A 12 -4.50 14.30 0.30
N ASN A 13 -3.76 13.74 -0.66
CA ASN A 13 -3.15 14.53 -1.71
C ASN A 13 -4.27 15.18 -2.55
N ASP A 14 -4.50 16.48 -2.36
CA ASP A 14 -5.54 17.23 -3.07
C ASP A 14 -5.41 17.13 -4.59
N GLU A 15 -4.18 16.98 -5.07
CA GLU A 15 -3.90 16.81 -6.49
C GLU A 15 -4.36 15.43 -7.00
N GLU A 16 -4.12 14.36 -6.24
CA GLU A 16 -4.63 13.02 -6.57
C GLU A 16 -6.16 13.02 -6.60
N ARG A 17 -6.80 13.63 -5.60
CA ARG A 17 -8.25 13.76 -5.55
C ARG A 17 -8.79 14.57 -6.73
N ARG A 18 -8.08 15.64 -7.15
CA ARG A 18 -8.44 16.44 -8.32
C ARG A 18 -8.35 15.61 -9.60
N LEU A 19 -7.25 14.88 -9.80
CA LEU A 19 -7.03 14.02 -10.96
C LEU A 19 -8.09 12.90 -11.03
N ASP A 20 -8.37 12.23 -9.90
CA ASP A 20 -9.42 11.22 -9.80
C ASP A 20 -10.79 11.78 -10.19
N ASN A 21 -11.15 12.94 -9.64
CA ASN A 21 -12.44 13.58 -9.94
C ASN A 21 -12.53 14.03 -11.40
N GLU A 22 -11.44 14.50 -11.99
CA GLU A 22 -11.39 14.86 -13.41
C GLU A 22 -11.58 13.63 -14.30
N PHE A 23 -10.88 12.54 -14.01
CA PHE A 23 -11.04 11.27 -14.71
C PHE A 23 -12.47 10.75 -14.59
N LEU A 24 -13.04 10.74 -13.40
CA LEU A 24 -14.41 10.29 -13.15
C LEU A 24 -15.45 11.13 -13.88
N SER A 25 -15.25 12.45 -13.93
CA SER A 25 -16.11 13.36 -14.68
C SER A 25 -16.10 13.01 -16.18
N LYS A 26 -14.91 12.77 -16.75
CA LYS A 26 -14.75 12.35 -18.14
C LYS A 26 -15.38 10.98 -18.40
N PHE A 27 -15.10 10.01 -17.53
CA PHE A 27 -15.67 8.66 -17.59
C PHE A 27 -17.20 8.71 -17.56
N ARG A 28 -17.80 9.34 -16.55
CA ARG A 28 -19.27 9.44 -16.45
C ARG A 28 -19.87 10.08 -17.70
N LYS A 29 -19.26 11.15 -18.24
CA LYS A 29 -19.71 11.79 -19.48
C LYS A 29 -19.65 10.85 -20.68
N SER A 30 -18.58 10.05 -20.83
CA SER A 30 -18.49 9.06 -21.92
C SER A 30 -19.45 7.89 -21.78
N MET A 31 -19.99 7.63 -20.59
CA MET A 31 -20.89 6.50 -20.34
C MET A 31 -22.37 6.88 -20.23
N VAL A 32 -22.75 8.15 -20.39
CA VAL A 32 -24.15 8.63 -20.21
C VAL A 32 -25.18 7.81 -21.00
N SER A 33 -24.84 7.37 -22.22
CA SER A 33 -25.74 6.57 -23.07
C SER A 33 -25.43 5.06 -23.07
N ASN A 34 -24.49 4.60 -22.24
CA ASN A 34 -24.07 3.21 -22.20
C ASN A 34 -24.67 2.47 -21.00
N PHE A 35 -25.82 1.83 -21.22
CA PHE A 35 -26.54 1.05 -20.20
C PHE A 35 -25.79 -0.21 -19.73
N ARG A 36 -24.70 -0.61 -20.38
CA ARG A 36 -23.88 -1.77 -19.98
C ARG A 36 -22.87 -1.41 -18.89
N VAL A 37 -22.72 -0.12 -18.55
CA VAL A 37 -21.75 0.35 -17.57
C VAL A 37 -22.50 1.01 -16.42
N THR A 38 -22.37 0.43 -15.23
CA THR A 38 -22.86 1.04 -13.98
C THR A 38 -21.69 1.64 -13.19
N TYR A 39 -21.87 2.87 -12.73
CA TYR A 39 -20.97 3.52 -11.78
C TYR A 39 -21.65 3.60 -10.41
N ILE A 40 -20.93 3.17 -9.36
CA ILE A 40 -21.39 3.19 -7.96
C ILE A 40 -20.33 3.92 -7.14
N GLU A 41 -20.75 4.76 -6.20
CA GLU A 41 -19.87 5.44 -5.26
C GLU A 41 -20.34 5.15 -3.83
N GLU A 42 -19.48 4.49 -3.06
CA GLU A 42 -19.74 4.09 -1.69
C GLU A 42 -18.90 4.95 -0.75
N VAL A 43 -19.53 5.54 0.26
CA VAL A 43 -18.86 6.41 1.23
C VAL A 43 -18.65 5.65 2.53
N VAL A 44 -17.40 5.54 2.98
CA VAL A 44 -16.99 4.77 4.16
C VAL A 44 -16.32 5.64 5.21
N MET A 45 -16.42 5.25 6.48
CA MET A 45 -15.79 5.98 7.59
C MET A 45 -14.34 5.58 7.83
N ASP A 46 -13.98 4.34 7.53
CA ASP A 46 -12.69 3.73 7.83
C ASP A 46 -12.43 2.49 6.95
N GLY A 47 -11.32 1.79 7.22
CA GLY A 47 -10.96 0.55 6.53
C GLY A 47 -11.97 -0.60 6.73
N SER A 48 -12.66 -0.65 7.87
CA SER A 48 -13.70 -1.67 8.13
C SER A 48 -14.89 -1.45 7.19
N GLY A 49 -15.28 -0.20 6.97
CA GLY A 49 -16.29 0.16 5.98
C GLY A 49 -15.89 -0.26 4.56
N THR A 50 -14.61 -0.09 4.19
CA THR A 50 -14.06 -0.57 2.91
C THR A 50 -14.24 -2.09 2.76
N VAL A 51 -13.87 -2.87 3.78
CA VAL A 51 -14.04 -4.34 3.78
C VAL A 51 -15.51 -4.72 3.63
N ALA A 52 -16.40 -4.08 4.39
CA ALA A 52 -17.83 -4.36 4.33
C ALA A 52 -18.39 -4.14 2.91
N VAL A 53 -18.02 -3.04 2.26
CA VAL A 53 -18.42 -2.75 0.88
C VAL A 53 -17.92 -3.83 -0.09
N ILE A 54 -16.68 -4.29 0.06
CA ILE A 54 -16.09 -5.34 -0.78
C ILE A 54 -16.81 -6.67 -0.59
N CYS A 55 -17.04 -7.10 0.66
CA CYS A 55 -17.75 -8.35 0.95
C CYS A 55 -19.20 -8.34 0.45
N LEU A 56 -19.88 -7.18 0.46
CA LEU A 56 -21.22 -7.05 -0.12
C LEU A 56 -21.24 -7.28 -1.64
N MET A 57 -20.11 -7.11 -2.33
CA MET A 57 -20.00 -7.20 -3.78
C MET A 57 -19.65 -8.60 -4.28
N GLU A 58 -19.04 -9.41 -3.43
CA GLU A 58 -18.40 -10.68 -3.77
C GLU A 58 -19.28 -11.66 -4.56
N ASN A 59 -20.58 -11.70 -4.30
CA ASN A 59 -21.51 -12.63 -4.97
C ASN A 59 -22.32 -11.99 -6.10
N ASN A 60 -22.06 -10.74 -6.46
CA ASN A 60 -22.81 -10.01 -7.49
C ASN A 60 -22.13 -10.02 -8.86
N TYR A 61 -20.91 -10.56 -8.96
CA TYR A 61 -20.08 -10.48 -10.17
C TYR A 61 -19.44 -11.82 -10.51
N GLN A 62 -19.32 -12.11 -11.82
CA GLN A 62 -18.61 -13.30 -12.32
C GLN A 62 -17.10 -13.05 -12.47
N LEU A 63 -16.70 -11.78 -12.58
CA LEU A 63 -15.31 -11.34 -12.70
C LEU A 63 -15.14 -10.02 -11.95
N VAL A 64 -14.16 -9.96 -11.05
CA VAL A 64 -13.78 -8.76 -10.33
C VAL A 64 -12.35 -8.38 -10.73
N LEU A 65 -12.18 -7.16 -11.25
CA LEU A 65 -10.86 -6.60 -11.54
C LEU A 65 -10.46 -5.67 -10.42
N VAL A 66 -9.29 -5.91 -9.83
CA VAL A 66 -8.73 -5.06 -8.78
C VAL A 66 -7.34 -4.60 -9.18
N GLY A 67 -7.03 -3.33 -8.91
CA GLY A 67 -5.68 -2.80 -9.08
C GLY A 67 -4.82 -3.14 -7.86
N ARG A 68 -3.58 -3.56 -8.08
CA ARG A 68 -2.60 -3.69 -6.99
C ARG A 68 -1.86 -2.38 -6.81
N SER A 69 -1.95 -1.82 -5.61
CA SER A 69 -1.24 -0.59 -5.26
C SER A 69 0.13 -0.94 -4.65
N HIS A 70 1.20 -0.35 -5.17
CA HIS A 70 2.55 -0.56 -4.66
C HIS A 70 2.93 0.42 -3.54
N VAL A 71 2.41 1.65 -3.58
CA VAL A 71 2.79 2.70 -2.64
C VAL A 71 1.67 3.71 -2.54
N ARG A 72 1.03 3.81 -1.36
CA ARG A 72 0.48 5.01 -0.69
C ARG A 72 -0.29 4.53 0.55
N ARG A 73 -0.02 5.14 1.71
CA ARG A 73 -0.84 4.96 2.92
C ARG A 73 -2.17 5.69 2.71
N SER A 74 -3.10 5.08 1.99
CA SER A 74 -4.46 5.58 1.90
C SER A 74 -5.17 5.32 3.22
N GLN A 75 -5.84 6.33 3.77
CA GLN A 75 -6.66 6.16 4.97
C GLN A 75 -7.78 5.14 4.75
N LEU A 76 -8.27 5.00 3.51
CA LEU A 76 -9.27 3.99 3.12
C LEU A 76 -8.81 2.55 3.31
N LEU A 77 -7.49 2.33 3.25
CA LEU A 77 -6.85 1.02 3.39
C LEU A 77 -6.05 0.93 4.71
N SER A 78 -6.21 1.92 5.59
CA SER A 78 -5.56 1.94 6.89
C SER A 78 -6.07 0.77 7.74
N GLY A 79 -5.15 0.02 8.35
CA GLY A 79 -5.45 -1.21 9.08
C GLY A 79 -5.61 -2.45 8.20
N LEU A 80 -5.87 -2.29 6.90
CA LEU A 80 -5.98 -3.41 5.96
C LEU A 80 -4.62 -3.89 5.43
N LYS A 81 -3.59 -3.06 5.56
CA LYS A 81 -2.22 -3.44 5.19
C LYS A 81 -1.70 -4.62 6.02
N ASP A 82 -2.07 -4.70 7.30
CA ASP A 82 -1.64 -5.76 8.20
C ASP A 82 -2.33 -7.10 7.89
N TRP A 83 -3.34 -7.08 7.02
CA TRP A 83 -4.11 -8.23 6.57
C TRP A 83 -3.62 -8.76 5.22
N SER A 84 -2.65 -8.10 4.59
CA SER A 84 -2.09 -8.48 3.30
C SER A 84 -0.98 -9.52 3.50
N GLU A 85 -1.34 -10.78 3.70
CA GLU A 85 -0.41 -11.91 3.78
C GLU A 85 0.23 -12.21 2.42
N ARG A 86 -0.52 -11.93 1.34
CA ARG A 86 -0.10 -12.17 -0.05
C ARG A 86 0.27 -10.88 -0.77
N SER A 87 1.56 -10.59 -0.80
CA SER A 87 2.12 -9.38 -1.45
C SER A 87 1.71 -9.25 -2.93
N GLU A 88 1.46 -10.37 -3.60
CA GLU A 88 1.08 -10.45 -5.00
C GLU A 88 -0.36 -10.03 -5.28
N LEU A 89 -1.25 -10.11 -4.29
CA LEU A 89 -2.66 -9.73 -4.41
C LEU A 89 -2.93 -8.29 -3.95
N GLY A 90 -2.11 -7.81 -3.02
CA GLY A 90 -2.34 -6.53 -2.32
C GLY A 90 -3.59 -6.58 -1.43
N ALA A 91 -3.80 -5.51 -0.65
CA ALA A 91 -4.81 -5.50 0.42
C ALA A 91 -6.24 -5.85 -0.05
N ILE A 92 -6.68 -5.34 -1.21
CA ILE A 92 -8.02 -5.64 -1.73
C ILE A 92 -8.13 -7.07 -2.26
N GLY A 93 -7.12 -7.53 -3.01
CA GLY A 93 -7.12 -8.88 -3.55
C GLY A 93 -7.06 -9.93 -2.44
N ASP A 94 -6.38 -9.63 -1.33
CA ASP A 94 -6.30 -10.55 -0.21
C ASP A 94 -7.60 -10.64 0.59
N ILE A 95 -8.42 -9.57 0.67
CA ILE A 95 -9.78 -9.67 1.20
C ILE A 95 -10.58 -10.70 0.40
N PHE A 96 -10.60 -10.59 -0.93
CA PHE A 96 -11.34 -11.54 -1.76
C PHE A 96 -10.81 -12.97 -1.67
N ALA A 97 -9.51 -13.14 -1.42
CA ALA A 97 -8.89 -14.47 -1.30
C ALA A 97 -8.99 -15.08 0.11
N SER A 98 -9.34 -14.28 1.12
CA SER A 98 -9.53 -14.71 2.52
C SER A 98 -11.00 -14.80 2.92
N ALA A 99 -11.87 -14.08 2.20
CA ALA A 99 -13.31 -14.24 2.34
C ALA A 99 -13.69 -15.69 2.01
N ASP A 100 -14.53 -16.27 2.86
CA ASP A 100 -15.06 -17.62 2.68
C ASP A 100 -16.17 -17.54 1.61
N THR A 101 -15.74 -17.32 0.36
CA THR A 101 -16.62 -17.00 -0.74
C THR A 101 -17.38 -18.26 -1.17
N LYS A 102 -18.70 -18.15 -1.26
CA LYS A 102 -19.54 -19.19 -1.89
C LYS A 102 -19.75 -18.94 -3.39
N GLY A 103 -19.09 -17.92 -3.95
CA GLY A 103 -19.30 -17.45 -5.31
C GLY A 103 -18.21 -17.95 -6.27
N ASP A 104 -18.60 -18.25 -7.51
CA ASP A 104 -17.69 -18.66 -8.59
C ASP A 104 -16.97 -17.46 -9.25
N ALA A 105 -16.79 -16.36 -8.52
CA ALA A 105 -16.23 -15.13 -9.07
C ALA A 105 -14.73 -15.30 -9.33
N THR A 106 -14.29 -14.95 -10.54
CA THR A 106 -12.84 -14.87 -10.84
C THR A 106 -12.31 -13.52 -10.37
N ILE A 107 -11.21 -13.51 -9.63
CA ILE A 107 -10.54 -12.28 -9.20
C ILE A 107 -9.27 -12.08 -10.04
N LEU A 108 -9.21 -10.97 -10.77
CA LEU A 108 -8.05 -10.57 -11.57
C LEU A 108 -7.37 -9.36 -10.94
N VAL A 109 -6.19 -9.58 -10.38
CA VAL A 109 -5.34 -8.53 -9.84
C VAL A 109 -4.46 -7.98 -10.96
N VAL A 110 -4.61 -6.70 -11.29
CA VAL A 110 -3.85 -6.01 -12.34
C VAL A 110 -2.85 -5.06 -11.71
N GLN A 111 -1.60 -5.15 -12.17
CA GLN A 111 -0.52 -4.25 -11.76
C GLN A 111 -0.04 -3.45 -12.97
N GLN A 112 0.02 -2.13 -12.84
CA GLN A 112 0.72 -1.30 -13.81
C GLN A 112 2.24 -1.48 -13.63
N HIS A 113 2.93 -1.86 -14.70
CA HIS A 113 4.38 -1.92 -14.75
C HIS A 113 4.94 -0.50 -14.87
N ASN A 114 5.61 -0.02 -13.82
CA ASN A 114 6.36 1.23 -13.88
C ASN A 114 7.79 0.90 -14.29
N ASN A 115 8.24 1.35 -15.46
CA ASN A 115 9.66 1.37 -15.84
C ASN A 115 10.41 2.43 -15.01
N LEU A 116 10.45 2.27 -13.69
CA LEU A 116 11.35 3.03 -12.84
C LEU A 116 12.56 2.16 -12.59
N GLU A 117 13.65 2.50 -13.26
CA GLU A 117 14.96 1.94 -12.97
C GLU A 117 15.28 2.12 -11.48
N ASN A 118 15.92 1.08 -10.95
CA ASN A 118 16.20 0.83 -9.55
C ASN A 118 17.22 1.83 -8.97
N GLU A 119 16.80 3.02 -8.55
CA GLU A 119 17.58 3.85 -7.63
C GLU A 119 17.26 3.40 -6.20
N GLY A 120 18.03 2.39 -5.75
CA GLY A 120 17.98 1.86 -4.40
C GLY A 120 18.25 2.95 -3.37
N SER A 121 17.20 3.36 -2.66
CA SER A 121 17.34 4.15 -1.43
C SER A 121 17.63 3.21 -0.26
N GLU A 122 18.88 2.76 -0.17
CA GLU A 122 19.39 2.28 1.11
C GLU A 122 19.54 3.46 2.06
N SER A 123 18.60 3.56 3.01
CA SER A 123 18.80 4.31 4.24
C SER A 123 18.23 3.50 5.39
N ARG A 124 18.83 2.32 5.61
CA ARG A 124 18.77 1.67 6.91
C ARG A 124 19.77 2.41 7.81
N LYS A 125 19.29 3.43 8.53
CA LYS A 125 19.98 3.91 9.72
C LYS A 125 19.85 2.80 10.77
N GLN A 126 20.93 2.05 10.97
CA GLN A 126 21.19 1.33 12.22
C GLN A 126 22.42 1.98 12.85
N SER A 127 22.20 2.71 13.94
CA SER A 127 23.27 3.09 14.86
C SER A 127 23.46 2.01 15.90
N LEU A 128 24.69 1.96 16.45
CA LEU A 128 25.15 1.21 17.63
C LEU A 128 25.47 -0.26 17.27
N GLU A 129 26.67 -0.82 17.44
CA GLU A 129 27.81 -0.54 18.35
C GLU A 129 29.14 -1.02 17.71
N ASP A 130 30.25 -0.31 17.96
CA ASP A 130 31.61 -0.65 17.52
C ASP A 130 32.22 -1.79 18.37
N PRO A 131 32.83 -2.84 17.80
CA PRO A 131 33.67 -3.77 18.54
C PRO A 131 35.16 -3.62 18.19
N ASP A 132 35.92 -3.25 19.23
CA ASP A 132 37.27 -3.71 19.57
C ASP A 132 38.39 -3.65 18.52
N PHE A 133 39.13 -2.54 18.58
CA PHE A 133 40.56 -2.53 18.25
C PHE A 133 41.33 -3.24 19.36
N ILE A 134 41.71 -4.50 19.12
CA ILE A 134 42.82 -5.14 19.84
C ILE A 134 44.11 -4.50 19.30
N LYS A 135 44.80 -3.73 20.15
CA LYS A 135 46.21 -3.39 19.98
C LYS A 135 46.97 -4.11 21.09
N ASP A 136 47.37 -5.33 20.81
CA ASP A 136 48.44 -6.00 21.53
C ASP A 136 49.73 -5.63 20.79
N ASP A 137 50.61 -4.92 21.48
CA ASP A 137 52.07 -5.08 21.37
C ASP A 137 52.67 -4.32 22.57
N GLU A 138 52.83 -5.08 23.65
CA GLU A 138 53.66 -4.76 24.80
C GLU A 138 55.13 -4.92 24.38
N GLU A 139 55.92 -3.85 24.44
CA GLU A 139 57.36 -3.99 24.71
C GLU A 139 57.74 -3.12 25.91
N GLU A 140 58.21 -3.81 26.95
CA GLU A 140 58.61 -3.29 28.25
C GLU A 140 59.77 -2.27 28.20
N MET A 141 59.76 -1.38 29.18
CA MET A 141 60.69 -0.28 29.43
C MET A 141 62.11 -0.73 29.81
N PRO A 142 63.06 0.22 29.81
CA PRO A 142 63.82 0.41 31.05
C PRO A 142 63.76 1.84 31.60
N ILE A 143 63.60 1.81 32.92
CA ILE A 143 63.58 2.86 33.94
C ILE A 143 64.96 3.49 34.12
N GLN A 144 65.03 4.80 34.36
CA GLN A 144 65.98 5.57 35.21
C GLN A 144 65.88 7.05 34.83
N GLY A 145 65.76 8.07 35.68
CA GLY A 145 65.79 8.22 37.12
C GLY A 145 66.01 9.73 37.42
N SER A 146 65.23 10.28 38.35
CA SER A 146 65.43 11.48 39.20
C SER A 146 66.18 12.74 38.69
N SER A 147 65.46 13.87 38.75
CA SER A 147 65.81 15.21 39.27
C SER A 147 67.28 15.64 39.40
N ALA A 148 67.62 16.77 38.77
CA ALA A 148 68.23 17.98 39.37
C ALA A 148 68.09 19.18 38.42
#